data_AF-A0A368X5N3-F1
#
_entry.id   AF-A0A368X5N3-F1
#
_cell.length_a   1.000
_cell.length_b   1.000
_cell.length_c   1.000
_cell.angle_alpha   90.00
_cell.angle_beta   90.00
_cell.angle_gamma   90.00
#
_symmetry.space_group_name_H-M   'P 1'
#
loop_
_entity.id
_entity.type
_entity.pdbx_description
1 polymer ?
#
loop_
_entity_poly.entity_id
_entity_poly.type
_entity_poly.pdbx_seq_one_letter_code
_entity_poly.pdbx_strand_id
1 'polypeptide(L)'
;MEAVDPIKSITQIKQMKAILKKSSMRDHLLFVFGINTGIRIHRLLHLKVEDISKDGKVYEYIDLFETTSEKKQSYFINPILKNTLESYLEATAFSSKDYLFPTNVFRK
;
A
#
# COMPACT_ATOMS: atom_id res chain seq x y z
N MET A 1 27.42 6.50 7.31
CA MET A 1 26.10 6.51 6.65
C MET A 1 26.33 6.88 5.21
N GLU A 2 26.02 5.99 4.27
CA GLU A 2 25.97 6.37 2.86
C GLU A 2 24.68 7.16 2.65
N ALA A 3 24.82 8.39 2.15
CA ALA A 3 23.67 9.21 1.78
C ALA A 3 23.18 8.77 0.40
N VAL A 4 21.88 8.46 0.30
CA VAL A 4 21.22 8.18 -0.98
C VAL A 4 20.38 9.37 -1.38
N ASP A 5 20.39 9.69 -2.67
CA ASP A 5 19.55 10.76 -3.21
C ASP A 5 18.10 10.26 -3.42
N PRO A 6 17.10 11.10 -3.11
CA PRO A 6 15.71 10.74 -3.39
C PRO A 6 15.42 10.73 -4.90
N ILE A 7 14.53 9.84 -5.32
CA ILE A 7 14.07 9.76 -6.70
C ILE A 7 13.14 10.93 -7.00
N LYS A 8 13.62 11.91 -7.77
CA LYS A 8 12.84 13.11 -8.16
C LYS A 8 12.27 13.02 -9.58
N SER A 9 12.81 12.13 -10.42
CA SER A 9 12.41 12.03 -11.82
C SER A 9 11.09 11.29 -11.99
N ILE A 10 10.11 11.97 -12.58
CA ILE A 10 8.80 11.37 -12.93
C ILE A 10 9.00 10.17 -13.87
N THR A 11 9.96 10.23 -14.79
CA THR A 11 10.28 9.12 -15.69
C THR A 11 10.78 7.90 -14.92
N GLN A 12 11.66 8.08 -13.94
CA GLN A 12 12.14 6.98 -13.10
C GLN A 12 11.01 6.37 -12.25
N ILE A 13 10.12 7.21 -11.69
CA ILE A 13 8.93 6.73 -10.96
C ILE A 13 8.03 5.89 -11.87
N LYS A 14 7.79 6.33 -13.11
CA LYS A 14 6.99 5.59 -14.10
C LYS A 14 7.64 4.26 -14.48
N GLN A 15 8.95 4.25 -14.70
CA GLN A 15 9.70 3.03 -15.00
C GLN A 15 9.61 2.03 -13.83
N MET A 16 9.79 2.50 -12.60
CA MET A 16 9.69 1.65 -11.41
C MET A 16 8.29 1.05 -11.25
N LYS A 17 7.23 1.86 -11.46
CA LYS A 17 5.85 1.36 -11.50
C LYS A 17 5.68 0.24 -12.53
N ALA A 18 6.20 0.42 -13.74
CA ALA A 18 6.08 -0.54 -14.83
C ALA A 18 6.84 -1.85 -14.55
N ILE A 19 8.05 -1.76 -14.00
CA ILE A 19 8.87 -2.93 -13.63
C ILE A 19 8.16 -3.72 -12.53
N LEU A 20 7.73 -3.05 -11.45
CA LEU A 20 7.05 -3.70 -10.33
C LEU A 20 5.72 -4.33 -10.74
N LYS A 21 4.95 -3.67 -11.61
CA LYS A 21 3.67 -4.22 -12.09
C LYS A 21 3.84 -5.52 -12.87
N LYS A 22 4.97 -5.69 -13.58
CA LYS A 22 5.28 -6.92 -14.33
C LYS A 22 5.72 -8.07 -13.41
N SER A 23 6.39 -7.77 -12.30
CA SER A 23 6.92 -8.80 -11.40
C SER A 23 5.92 -9.22 -10.32
N SER A 24 5.20 -8.25 -9.73
CA SER A 24 4.40 -8.48 -8.53
C SER A 24 3.37 -7.37 -8.34
N MET A 25 2.09 -7.73 -8.43
CA MET A 25 1.00 -6.79 -8.18
C MET A 25 1.04 -6.24 -6.74
N ARG A 26 1.46 -7.07 -5.77
CA ARG A 26 1.69 -6.66 -4.38
C ARG A 26 2.74 -5.56 -4.28
N ASP A 27 3.90 -5.73 -4.92
CA ASP A 27 5.01 -4.79 -4.78
C ASP A 27 4.73 -3.49 -5.56
N HIS A 28 4.02 -3.62 -6.69
CA HIS A 28 3.47 -2.46 -7.40
C HIS A 28 2.53 -1.65 -6.51
N LEU A 29 1.56 -2.31 -5.87
CA LEU A 29 0.64 -1.66 -4.95
C LEU A 29 1.41 -1.01 -3.79
N LEU A 30 2.34 -1.72 -3.14
CA LEU A 30 3.13 -1.19 -2.03
C LEU A 30 3.86 0.09 -2.42
N PHE A 31 4.46 0.11 -3.61
CA PHE A 31 5.15 1.29 -4.13
C PHE A 31 4.18 2.45 -4.40
N VAL A 32 3.06 2.18 -5.09
CA VAL A 32 2.02 3.19 -5.37
C VAL A 32 1.45 3.73 -4.06
N PHE A 33 1.17 2.87 -3.09
CA PHE A 33 0.65 3.25 -1.78
C PHE A 33 1.62 4.19 -1.06
N GLY A 34 2.89 3.80 -0.96
CA GLY A 34 3.92 4.57 -0.25
C GLY A 34 4.11 5.97 -0.83
N ILE A 35 4.20 6.10 -2.16
CA ILE A 35 4.46 7.41 -2.78
C ILE A 35 3.20 8.32 -2.84
N ASN A 36 2.00 7.77 -2.77
CA ASN A 36 0.75 8.55 -2.81
C ASN A 36 0.27 8.98 -1.41
N THR A 37 0.59 8.20 -0.38
CA THR A 37 0.10 8.47 0.99
C THR A 37 1.19 8.99 1.94
N GLY A 38 2.47 8.72 1.63
CA GLY A 38 3.58 9.08 2.52
C GLY A 38 3.61 8.30 3.85
N ILE A 39 2.82 7.22 3.96
CA ILE A 39 2.81 6.38 5.16
C ILE A 39 4.17 5.69 5.29
N ARG A 40 4.73 5.69 6.51
CA ARG A 40 6.00 5.03 6.80
C ARG A 40 5.91 3.54 6.49
N ILE A 41 6.96 2.97 5.90
CA ILE A 41 6.98 1.57 5.45
C ILE A 41 6.59 0.58 6.54
N HIS A 42 7.03 0.80 7.79
CA HIS A 42 6.68 -0.08 8.91
C HIS A 42 5.17 -0.15 9.14
N ARG A 43 4.43 0.96 8.96
CA ARG A 43 2.97 0.99 9.11
C ARG A 43 2.29 0.32 7.95
N LEU A 44 2.76 0.56 6.72
CA LEU A 44 2.23 -0.10 5.52
C LEU A 44 2.28 -1.62 5.66
N LEU A 45 3.38 -2.17 6.16
CA LEU A 45 3.55 -3.61 6.34
C LEU A 45 2.61 -4.24 7.39
N HIS A 46 2.06 -3.44 8.31
CA HIS A 46 1.10 -3.91 9.32
C HIS A 46 -0.36 -3.65 8.93
N LEU A 47 -0.61 -3.06 7.77
CA LEU A 47 -1.95 -2.73 7.31
C LEU A 47 -2.73 -3.99 6.95
N LYS A 48 -3.98 -4.08 7.39
CA LYS A 48 -4.90 -5.17 7.05
C LYS A 48 -5.95 -4.73 6.05
N VAL A 49 -6.65 -5.71 5.47
CA VAL A 49 -7.74 -5.45 4.52
C VAL A 49 -8.90 -4.69 5.18
N GLU A 50 -9.21 -4.99 6.43
CA GLU A 50 -10.24 -4.28 7.23
C GLU A 50 -9.92 -2.79 7.46
N ASP A 51 -8.64 -2.41 7.45
CA ASP A 51 -8.21 -1.02 7.65
C ASP A 51 -8.45 -0.15 6.41
N ILE A 52 -8.61 -0.77 5.23
CA ILE A 52 -8.71 -0.08 3.94
C ILE A 52 -10.03 -0.31 3.21
N SER A 53 -10.75 -1.38 3.54
CA SER A 53 -11.94 -1.80 2.81
C SER A 53 -12.90 -2.58 3.70
N LYS A 54 -14.17 -2.53 3.32
CA LYS A 54 -15.22 -3.36 3.93
C LYS A 54 -16.19 -3.81 2.85
N ASP A 55 -16.49 -5.11 2.86
CA ASP A 55 -17.41 -5.74 1.91
C ASP A 55 -17.06 -5.43 0.44
N GLY A 56 -15.76 -5.43 0.11
CA GLY A 56 -15.25 -5.12 -1.23
C GLY A 56 -15.21 -3.64 -1.60
N LYS A 57 -15.67 -2.74 -0.72
CA LYS A 57 -15.62 -1.28 -0.95
C LYS A 57 -14.43 -0.66 -0.24
N VAL A 58 -13.54 -0.05 -1.01
CA VAL A 58 -12.38 0.70 -0.49
C VAL A 58 -12.83 2.03 0.09
N TYR A 59 -12.34 2.36 1.28
CA TYR A 59 -12.62 3.63 1.95
C TYR A 59 -12.01 4.83 1.21
N GLU A 60 -12.47 6.03 1.53
CA GLU A 60 -11.86 7.26 1.01
C GLU A 60 -10.64 7.71 1.83
N TYR A 61 -10.58 7.31 3.10
CA TYR A 61 -9.52 7.63 4.03
C TYR A 61 -9.08 6.39 4.80
N ILE A 62 -7.80 6.34 5.12
CA ILE A 62 -7.20 5.32 5.98
C ILE A 62 -6.81 5.97 7.27
N ASP A 63 -7.25 5.35 8.34
CA ASP A 63 -7.20 5.89 9.67
C ASP A 63 -6.22 5.09 10.52
N LEU A 64 -5.04 5.65 10.79
CA LEU A 64 -3.98 4.96 11.53
C LEU A 64 -3.72 5.64 12.87
N PHE A 65 -3.72 4.84 13.94
CA PHE A 65 -3.32 5.28 15.28
C PHE A 65 -1.80 5.25 15.43
N GLU A 66 -1.17 6.33 15.89
CA GLU A 66 0.23 6.25 16.30
C GLU A 66 0.38 5.31 17.51
N THR A 67 1.45 4.51 17.53
CA THR A 67 1.70 3.47 18.54
C THR A 67 1.71 3.98 19.99
N THR A 68 1.89 5.27 20.20
CA THR A 68 2.05 5.89 21.52
C THR A 68 1.18 7.14 21.71
N SER A 69 0.26 7.43 20.79
CA SER A 69 -0.52 8.67 20.82
C SER A 69 -1.99 8.37 20.55
N GLU A 70 -2.88 9.03 21.28
CA GLU A 70 -4.33 9.03 21.00
C GLU A 70 -4.66 9.75 19.68
N LYS A 71 -3.65 10.38 19.04
CA LYS A 71 -3.80 11.06 17.76
C LYS A 71 -3.91 10.06 16.62
N LYS A 72 -5.06 10.12 15.98
CA LYS A 72 -5.40 9.44 14.74
C LYS A 72 -4.88 10.26 13.55
N GLN A 73 -4.11 9.64 12.66
CA GLN A 73 -3.72 10.25 11.39
C GLN A 73 -4.53 9.64 10.25
N SER A 74 -5.24 10.49 9.53
CA SER A 74 -6.04 10.09 8.37
C SER A 74 -5.27 10.37 7.08
N TYR A 75 -5.26 9.39 6.17
CA TYR A 75 -4.60 9.47 4.87
C TYR A 75 -5.63 9.33 3.76
N PHE A 76 -5.68 10.31 2.85
CA PHE A 76 -6.59 10.26 1.72
C PHE A 76 -6.18 9.19 0.69
N ILE A 77 -7.14 8.37 0.27
CA ILE A 77 -6.98 7.41 -0.83
C ILE A 77 -7.36 8.13 -2.12
N ASN A 78 -6.34 8.55 -2.88
CA ASN A 78 -6.60 9.17 -4.17
C ASN A 78 -7.16 8.15 -5.20
N PRO A 79 -7.80 8.62 -6.29
CA PRO A 79 -8.44 7.73 -7.27
C PRO A 79 -7.49 6.70 -7.90
N ILE A 80 -6.22 7.06 -8.10
CA ILE A 80 -5.21 6.13 -8.66
C ILE A 80 -4.95 4.98 -7.68
N LEU A 81 -4.77 5.29 -6.40
CA LEU A 81 -4.57 4.30 -5.35
C LEU A 81 -5.82 3.45 -5.17
N LYS A 82 -7.01 4.07 -5.16
CA LYS A 82 -8.29 3.37 -5.04
C LYS A 82 -8.46 2.31 -6.13
N ASN A 83 -8.31 2.70 -7.40
CA ASN A 83 -8.42 1.77 -8.53
C ASN A 83 -7.38 0.63 -8.45
N THR A 84 -6.16 0.96 -8.01
CA THR A 84 -5.08 -0.04 -7.86
C THR A 84 -5.39 -1.01 -6.71
N LEU A 85 -5.98 -0.52 -5.62
CA LEU A 85 -6.42 -1.34 -4.49
C LEU A 85 -7.57 -2.26 -4.88
N GLU A 86 -8.61 -1.73 -5.52
CA GLU A 86 -9.76 -2.51 -5.98
C GLU A 86 -9.30 -3.64 -6.91
N SER A 87 -8.46 -3.33 -7.92
CA SER A 87 -7.89 -4.34 -8.82
C SER A 87 -7.05 -5.40 -8.08
N TYR A 88 -6.34 -5.02 -7.02
CA TYR A 88 -5.53 -5.95 -6.24
C TYR A 88 -6.40 -6.87 -5.38
N LEU A 89 -7.39 -6.31 -4.67
CA LEU A 89 -8.32 -7.05 -3.82
C LEU A 89 -9.22 -7.99 -4.63
N GLU A 90 -9.62 -7.61 -5.85
CA GLU A 90 -10.38 -8.50 -6.75
C GLU A 90 -9.53 -9.68 -7.25
N ALA A 91 -8.24 -9.46 -7.50
CA ALA A 91 -7.33 -10.48 -7.99
C ALA A 91 -6.86 -11.45 -6.87
N THR A 92 -7.17 -11.18 -5.61
CA THR A 92 -6.67 -11.93 -4.45
C THR A 92 -7.80 -12.32 -3.50
N ALA A 93 -7.85 -13.59 -3.10
CA ALA A 93 -8.86 -14.06 -2.14
C ALA A 93 -8.44 -13.72 -0.69
N PHE A 94 -8.63 -12.45 -0.28
CA PHE A 94 -8.35 -12.01 1.08
C PHE A 94 -9.56 -12.14 2.02
N SER A 95 -9.28 -12.45 3.28
CA SER A 95 -10.16 -12.20 4.41
C SER A 95 -9.88 -10.81 5.00
N SER A 96 -10.86 -10.22 5.70
CA SER A 96 -10.73 -8.89 6.33
C SER A 96 -9.55 -8.79 7.30
N LYS A 97 -9.19 -9.89 7.98
CA LYS A 97 -8.12 -9.93 8.98
C LYS A 97 -6.73 -10.12 8.37
N ASP A 98 -6.63 -10.40 7.08
CA ASP A 98 -5.36 -10.64 6.42
C ASP A 98 -4.56 -9.34 6.26
N TYR A 99 -3.24 -9.47 6.33
CA TYR A 99 -2.35 -8.38 5.98
C TYR A 99 -2.50 -8.05 4.50
N LEU A 100 -2.56 -6.75 4.18
CA LEU A 100 -2.67 -6.27 2.80
C LEU A 100 -1.43 -6.64 1.97
N PHE A 101 -0.26 -6.74 2.61
CA PHE A 101 1.00 -7.08 1.96
C PHE A 101 1.60 -8.37 2.56
N PRO A 102 1.05 -9.56 2.23
CA PRO A 102 1.56 -10.81 2.75
C PRO A 102 2.93 -11.16 2.14
N THR A 103 3.73 -11.87 2.94
CA THR A 103 5.03 -12.39 2.49
C THR A 103 4.84 -13.77 1.83
N ASN A 104 5.56 -14.04 0.73
CA ASN A 104 5.44 -15.31 -0.01
C ASN A 104 6.16 -16.51 0.65
N VAL A 105 6.70 -16.35 1.87
CA VAL A 105 7.61 -17.32 2.50
C VAL A 105 6.93 -18.62 2.94
N PHE A 106 5.60 -18.71 2.90
CA PHE A 106 4.85 -19.88 3.39
C PHE A 106 4.04 -20.66 2.33
N ARG A 107 4.37 -20.55 1.05
CA ARG A 107 3.87 -21.51 0.05
C ARG A 107 4.85 -22.67 -0.06
N LYS A 108 4.66 -23.70 0.76
CA LYS A 108 5.33 -25.01 0.65
C LYS A 108 4.31 -26.06 0.25
#